data_AF-A0A3D3J2B0-F1
#
_entry.id   AF-A0A3D3J2B0-F1
#
_cell.length_a   1.000
_cell.length_b   1.000
_cell.length_c   1.000
_cell.angle_alpha   90.00
_cell.angle_beta   90.00
_cell.angle_gamma   90.00
#
_symmetry.space_group_name_H-M   'P 1'
#
loop_
_entity.id
_entity.type
_entity.pdbx_description
1 polymer ?
#
loop_
_entity_poly.entity_id
_entity_poly.type
_entity_poly.pdbx_seq_one_letter_code
_entity_poly.pdbx_strand_id
1 'polypeptide(L)'
;EEPPSYVIFILATTEVHKIPVTILSRCQRYDFKRISVDTISERLFELAEGEGIDVEEKAIRYIAKSADGALRDALSLMDQCNSFYFGQKLTYDKVLEVLGAVDTKVFSDLLCAVIARDVKSSISILDEVVIQGRELSQFVIDFTWYLRNLMLIKTSEEDEIEEVLDMSGENLTQLKREAQAVDTDRVMRYIRIFSELSGQIRNATQKRVLVEIAIIKLCRPGMETDTGSLLDRIRAIEEKLEKGDFALNEGSGVAVEKPEEDIKPVELTRALSSDIKELVGKWGQVIARVSNPGMNMLRKCKLTVTDDDRLLIATFDSMHLDYLNRDNVKEEIAAAMEEVLGKSVLYDITGVDSKTEFKKKYPDLSVINMEIETDDM
;
A
#
# COMPACT_ATOMS: atom_id res chain seq x y z
N GLU A 1 -7.26 -31.66 -39.42
CA GLU A 1 -7.00 -32.73 -38.43
C GLU A 1 -5.89 -33.68 -38.85
N GLU A 2 -5.76 -33.97 -40.15
CA GLU A 2 -4.61 -34.66 -40.72
C GLU A 2 -3.66 -33.62 -41.35
N PRO A 3 -2.50 -33.32 -40.75
CA PRO A 3 -1.56 -32.36 -41.31
C PRO A 3 -0.85 -32.96 -42.54
N PRO A 4 -0.62 -32.18 -43.62
CA PRO A 4 0.17 -32.65 -44.75
C PRO A 4 1.60 -33.00 -44.34
N SER A 5 2.23 -33.96 -45.03
CA SER A 5 3.58 -34.47 -44.69
C SER A 5 4.70 -33.41 -44.73
N TYR A 6 4.46 -32.25 -45.35
CA TYR A 6 5.39 -31.12 -45.41
C TYR A 6 5.16 -30.06 -44.32
N VAL A 7 4.14 -30.20 -43.46
CA VAL A 7 3.82 -29.23 -42.40
C VAL A 7 4.23 -29.79 -41.04
N ILE A 8 5.15 -29.08 -40.38
CA ILE A 8 5.57 -29.36 -39.00
C ILE A 8 4.98 -28.30 -38.08
N PHE A 9 4.32 -28.72 -37.01
CA PHE A 9 3.79 -27.84 -35.97
C PHE A 9 4.72 -27.87 -34.75
N ILE A 10 5.16 -26.69 -34.31
CA ILE A 10 5.89 -26.50 -33.06
C ILE A 10 5.03 -25.59 -32.17
N LEU A 11 4.59 -26.11 -31.02
CA LEU A 11 3.75 -25.39 -30.07
C LEU A 11 4.55 -25.14 -28.80
N ALA A 12 4.50 -23.91 -28.29
CA ALA A 12 5.14 -23.50 -27.03
C ALA A 12 4.09 -22.92 -26.09
N THR A 13 4.14 -23.27 -24.81
CA THR A 13 3.25 -22.73 -23.76
C THR A 13 3.92 -22.80 -22.40
N THR A 14 3.66 -21.81 -21.55
CA THR A 14 4.00 -21.81 -20.12
C THR A 14 2.88 -22.41 -19.26
N GLU A 15 1.69 -22.63 -19.82
CA GLU A 15 0.49 -23.05 -19.11
C GLU A 15 -0.10 -24.33 -19.71
N VAL A 16 0.68 -25.42 -19.67
CA VAL A 16 0.31 -26.72 -20.28
C VAL A 16 -1.06 -27.26 -19.83
N HIS A 17 -1.48 -26.93 -18.61
CA HIS A 17 -2.77 -27.32 -18.04
C HIS A 17 -4.00 -26.67 -18.73
N LYS A 18 -3.80 -25.58 -19.48
CA LYS A 18 -4.85 -24.94 -20.29
C LYS A 18 -5.00 -25.55 -21.69
N ILE A 19 -4.08 -26.42 -22.11
CA ILE A 19 -4.12 -27.04 -23.44
C ILE A 19 -5.11 -28.22 -23.43
N PRO A 20 -6.10 -28.27 -24.33
CA PRO A 20 -7.01 -29.40 -24.44
C PRO A 20 -6.29 -30.74 -24.64
N VAL A 21 -6.78 -31.78 -23.96
CA VAL A 21 -6.25 -33.15 -24.07
C VAL A 21 -6.27 -33.67 -25.52
N THR A 22 -7.19 -33.19 -26.35
CA THR A 22 -7.28 -33.49 -27.79
C THR A 22 -6.11 -32.97 -28.63
N ILE A 23 -5.41 -31.94 -28.16
CA ILE A 23 -4.16 -31.45 -28.76
C ILE A 23 -2.97 -32.19 -28.15
N LEU A 24 -2.92 -32.31 -26.82
CA LEU A 24 -1.83 -32.99 -26.11
C LEU A 24 -1.66 -34.45 -26.55
N SER A 25 -2.74 -35.18 -26.88
CA SER A 25 -2.68 -36.55 -27.38
C SER A 25 -2.15 -36.70 -28.80
N ARG A 26 -2.00 -35.60 -29.56
CA ARG A 26 -1.49 -35.57 -30.93
C ARG A 26 -0.12 -34.89 -31.07
N CYS A 27 0.50 -34.50 -29.96
CA CYS A 27 1.80 -33.82 -29.95
C CYS A 27 2.84 -34.58 -29.13
N GLN A 28 4.07 -34.67 -29.63
CA GLN A 28 5.20 -35.09 -28.80
C GLN A 28 5.54 -33.96 -27.82
N ARG A 29 5.36 -34.22 -26.52
CA ARG A 29 5.67 -33.25 -25.46
C ARG A 29 7.16 -33.27 -25.11
N TYR A 30 7.73 -32.08 -24.96
CA TYR A 30 9.05 -31.84 -24.38
C TYR A 30 8.91 -30.79 -23.27
N ASP A 31 9.30 -31.14 -22.05
CA ASP A 31 9.26 -30.25 -20.90
C ASP A 31 10.62 -29.59 -20.68
N PHE A 32 10.73 -28.30 -20.99
CA PHE A 32 11.90 -27.51 -20.68
C PHE A 32 11.89 -27.11 -19.20
N LYS A 33 12.98 -27.42 -18.50
CA LYS A 33 13.22 -26.99 -17.12
C LYS A 33 14.11 -25.75 -17.13
N ARG A 34 14.11 -25.01 -16.01
CA ARG A 34 15.12 -23.98 -15.75
C ARG A 34 16.51 -24.59 -15.82
N ILE A 35 17.45 -23.85 -16.41
CA ILE A 35 18.85 -24.23 -16.54
C ILE A 35 19.53 -23.96 -15.19
N SER A 36 20.49 -24.81 -14.78
CA SER A 36 21.28 -24.57 -13.57
C SER A 36 22.20 -23.36 -13.73
N VAL A 37 22.53 -22.70 -12.62
CA VAL A 37 23.48 -21.58 -12.59
C VAL A 37 24.83 -22.00 -13.17
N ASP A 38 25.31 -23.21 -12.85
CA ASP A 38 26.60 -23.69 -13.35
C ASP A 38 26.59 -23.89 -14.88
N THR A 39 25.53 -24.48 -15.47
CA THR A 39 25.42 -24.63 -16.93
C THR A 39 25.20 -23.31 -17.67
N ILE A 40 24.53 -22.33 -17.06
CA ILE A 40 24.51 -20.96 -17.61
C ILE A 40 25.91 -20.35 -17.54
N SER A 41 26.62 -20.52 -16.41
CA SER A 41 27.96 -19.97 -16.21
C SER A 41 28.97 -20.52 -17.22
N GLU A 42 29.02 -21.84 -17.40
CA GLU A 42 29.82 -22.53 -18.43
C GLU A 42 29.52 -21.95 -19.82
N ARG A 43 28.23 -21.79 -20.16
CA ARG A 43 27.85 -21.29 -21.49
C ARG A 43 28.17 -19.82 -21.72
N LEU A 44 28.08 -18.98 -20.68
CA LEU A 44 28.52 -17.58 -20.75
C LEU A 44 30.05 -17.49 -20.92
N PHE A 45 30.81 -18.37 -20.26
CA PHE A 45 32.27 -18.45 -20.41
C PHE A 45 32.69 -18.78 -21.84
N GLU A 46 32.13 -19.85 -22.42
CA GLU A 46 32.41 -20.24 -23.82
C GLU A 46 32.15 -19.09 -24.81
N LEU A 47 31.12 -18.28 -24.56
CA LEU A 47 30.75 -17.15 -25.41
C LEU A 47 31.65 -15.93 -25.17
N ALA A 48 32.02 -15.65 -23.92
CA ALA A 48 32.94 -14.58 -23.58
C ALA A 48 34.35 -14.84 -24.18
N GLU A 49 34.86 -16.07 -24.11
CA GLU A 49 36.11 -16.44 -24.80
C GLU A 49 35.99 -16.31 -26.32
N GLY A 50 34.86 -16.74 -26.91
CA GLY A 50 34.61 -16.65 -28.36
C GLY A 50 34.54 -15.22 -28.91
N GLU A 51 33.97 -14.29 -28.14
CA GLU A 51 33.85 -12.86 -28.49
C GLU A 51 35.05 -12.01 -27.99
N GLY A 52 36.02 -12.62 -27.30
CA GLY A 52 37.22 -11.93 -26.78
C GLY A 52 36.95 -11.00 -25.58
N ILE A 53 35.91 -11.28 -24.80
CA ILE A 53 35.52 -10.54 -23.60
C ILE A 53 36.30 -11.09 -22.39
N ASP A 54 37.22 -10.30 -21.84
CA ASP A 54 37.90 -10.64 -20.58
C ASP A 54 36.93 -10.48 -19.40
N VAL A 55 36.63 -11.56 -18.68
CA VAL A 55 35.61 -11.60 -17.63
C VAL A 55 36.05 -12.50 -16.47
N GLU A 56 35.60 -12.17 -15.26
CA GLU A 56 35.89 -12.92 -14.04
C GLU A 56 34.83 -14.00 -13.76
N GLU A 57 35.25 -15.15 -13.20
CA GLU A 57 34.35 -16.26 -12.84
C GLU A 57 33.22 -15.84 -11.89
N LYS A 58 33.54 -15.06 -10.86
CA LYS A 58 32.55 -14.49 -9.94
C LYS A 58 31.52 -13.61 -10.68
N ALA A 59 31.97 -12.85 -11.68
CA ALA A 59 31.14 -11.96 -12.48
C ALA A 59 30.13 -12.73 -13.33
N ILE A 60 30.60 -13.74 -14.08
CA ILE A 60 29.73 -14.65 -14.84
C ILE A 60 28.74 -15.38 -13.93
N ARG A 61 29.22 -15.88 -12.78
CA ARG A 61 28.37 -16.65 -11.86
C ARG A 61 27.27 -15.79 -11.23
N TYR A 62 27.54 -14.51 -11.01
CA TYR A 62 26.52 -13.53 -10.61
C TYR A 62 25.49 -13.30 -11.73
N ILE A 63 25.92 -13.05 -12.96
CA ILE A 63 25.00 -12.90 -14.12
C ILE A 63 24.10 -14.14 -14.26
N ALA A 64 24.68 -15.34 -14.16
CA ALA A 64 23.97 -16.61 -14.24
C ALA A 64 22.94 -16.80 -13.11
N LYS A 65 23.23 -16.30 -11.90
CA LYS A 65 22.32 -16.29 -10.75
C LYS A 65 21.17 -15.30 -10.95
N SER A 66 21.46 -14.09 -11.42
CA SER A 66 20.47 -13.03 -11.70
C SER A 66 19.52 -13.38 -12.84
N ALA A 67 19.92 -14.29 -13.73
CA ALA A 67 19.10 -14.78 -14.83
C ALA A 67 18.04 -15.85 -14.45
N ASP A 68 18.01 -16.32 -13.20
CA ASP A 68 16.99 -17.22 -12.63
C ASP A 68 16.63 -18.45 -13.51
N GLY A 69 17.64 -19.01 -14.19
CA GLY A 69 17.51 -20.19 -15.04
C GLY A 69 17.10 -19.93 -16.50
N ALA A 70 17.04 -18.67 -16.94
CA ALA A 70 16.74 -18.25 -18.31
C ALA A 70 18.00 -17.75 -19.04
N LEU A 71 18.61 -18.61 -19.88
CA LEU A 71 19.85 -18.28 -20.61
C LEU A 71 19.74 -17.02 -21.49
N ARG A 72 18.56 -16.72 -22.05
CA ARG A 72 18.31 -15.50 -22.82
C ARG A 72 18.53 -14.24 -21.98
N ASP A 73 18.07 -14.26 -20.74
CA ASP A 73 18.16 -13.12 -19.84
C ASP A 73 19.61 -13.00 -19.34
N ALA A 74 20.28 -14.13 -19.08
CA ALA A 74 21.72 -14.18 -18.78
C ALA A 74 22.58 -13.51 -19.87
N LEU A 75 22.32 -13.80 -21.15
CA LEU A 75 23.00 -13.16 -22.27
C LEU A 75 22.70 -11.67 -22.33
N SER A 76 21.43 -11.28 -22.15
CA SER A 76 21.02 -9.87 -22.18
C SER A 76 21.69 -9.05 -21.05
N LEU A 77 21.82 -9.64 -19.87
CA LEU A 77 22.52 -9.06 -18.71
C LEU A 77 24.04 -8.96 -18.97
N MET A 78 24.65 -9.99 -19.60
CA MET A 78 26.07 -9.96 -19.97
C MET A 78 26.36 -8.90 -21.04
N ASP A 79 25.53 -8.80 -22.08
CA ASP A 79 25.63 -7.77 -23.13
C ASP A 79 25.48 -6.36 -22.56
N GLN A 80 24.56 -6.16 -21.60
CA GLN A 80 24.41 -4.91 -20.87
C GLN A 80 25.71 -4.57 -20.11
N CYS A 81 26.24 -5.50 -19.31
CA CYS A 81 27.48 -5.30 -18.57
C CYS A 81 28.69 -4.99 -19.47
N ASN A 82 28.84 -5.72 -20.57
CA ASN A 82 29.90 -5.51 -21.56
C ASN A 82 29.76 -4.17 -22.30
N SER A 83 28.52 -3.69 -22.52
CA SER A 83 28.26 -2.40 -23.15
C SER A 83 28.73 -1.22 -22.28
N PHE A 84 28.58 -1.30 -20.96
CA PHE A 84 29.07 -0.27 -20.03
C PHE A 84 30.60 -0.31 -19.86
N TYR A 85 31.23 -1.49 -19.90
CA TYR A 85 32.68 -1.66 -19.68
C TYR A 85 33.45 -2.11 -20.93
N PHE A 86 33.00 -1.68 -22.10
CA PHE A 86 33.53 -2.14 -23.38
C PHE A 86 35.06 -2.02 -23.47
N GLY A 87 35.71 -3.13 -23.84
CA GLY A 87 37.17 -3.22 -23.96
C GLY A 87 37.94 -3.26 -22.63
N GLN A 88 37.25 -3.43 -21.49
CA GLN A 88 37.87 -3.63 -20.18
C GLN A 88 37.52 -5.01 -19.62
N LYS A 89 38.34 -5.52 -18.69
CA LYS A 89 37.97 -6.71 -17.92
C LYS A 89 36.67 -6.47 -17.14
N LEU A 90 35.71 -7.36 -17.31
CA LEU A 90 34.44 -7.38 -16.60
C LEU A 90 34.61 -8.16 -15.28
N THR A 91 34.87 -7.41 -14.20
CA THR A 91 35.03 -7.94 -12.84
C THR A 91 33.67 -8.07 -12.13
N TYR A 92 33.66 -8.77 -11.00
CA TYR A 92 32.45 -8.92 -10.17
C TYR A 92 31.85 -7.56 -9.77
N ASP A 93 32.67 -6.63 -9.26
CA ASP A 93 32.21 -5.30 -8.85
C ASP A 93 31.54 -4.51 -9.99
N LYS A 94 32.05 -4.64 -11.22
CA LYS A 94 31.52 -3.97 -12.41
C LYS A 94 30.17 -4.51 -12.84
N VAL A 95 30.02 -5.84 -12.84
CA VAL A 95 28.72 -6.49 -13.05
C VAL A 95 27.72 -6.03 -11.99
N LEU A 96 28.17 -5.95 -10.74
CA LEU A 96 27.36 -5.58 -9.59
C LEU A 96 27.01 -4.08 -9.56
N GLU A 97 27.82 -3.23 -10.15
CA GLU A 97 27.48 -1.84 -10.45
C GLU A 97 26.36 -1.78 -11.49
N VAL A 98 26.51 -2.44 -12.64
CA VAL A 98 25.53 -2.36 -13.74
C VAL A 98 24.20 -3.06 -13.42
N LEU A 99 24.25 -4.22 -12.75
CA LEU A 99 23.08 -5.02 -12.42
C LEU A 99 22.50 -4.73 -11.03
N GLY A 100 23.27 -4.08 -10.14
CA GLY A 100 22.88 -3.87 -8.74
C GLY A 100 22.87 -2.41 -8.27
N ALA A 101 23.62 -1.48 -8.87
CA ALA A 101 23.64 -0.08 -8.40
C ALA A 101 22.36 0.69 -8.78
N VAL A 102 21.73 0.38 -9.92
CA VAL A 102 20.46 0.99 -10.35
C VAL A 102 19.38 0.76 -9.28
N ASP A 103 19.29 -0.46 -8.76
CA ASP A 103 18.32 -0.83 -7.74
C ASP A 103 18.74 -0.39 -6.33
N THR A 104 20.02 -0.56 -5.98
CA THR A 104 20.55 -0.17 -4.65
C THR A 104 20.32 1.31 -4.35
N LYS A 105 20.52 2.20 -5.34
CA LYS A 105 20.28 3.63 -5.13
C LYS A 105 18.79 3.94 -4.91
N VAL A 106 17.90 3.38 -5.74
CA VAL A 106 16.45 3.57 -5.60
C VAL A 106 15.96 3.07 -4.23
N PHE A 107 16.49 1.96 -3.73
CA PHE A 107 16.15 1.44 -2.41
C PHE A 107 16.73 2.25 -1.25
N SER A 108 17.96 2.78 -1.40
CA SER A 108 18.57 3.74 -0.47
C SER A 108 17.72 5.01 -0.36
N ASP A 109 17.37 5.62 -1.50
CA ASP A 109 16.58 6.85 -1.56
C ASP A 109 15.17 6.63 -0.99
N LEU A 110 14.53 5.47 -1.29
CA LEU A 110 13.25 5.09 -0.70
C LEU A 110 13.35 4.85 0.81
N LEU A 111 14.39 4.16 1.29
CA LEU A 111 14.58 3.92 2.71
C LEU A 111 14.79 5.26 3.44
N CYS A 112 15.60 6.17 2.90
CA CYS A 112 15.79 7.52 3.45
C CYS A 112 14.47 8.30 3.55
N ALA A 113 13.65 8.29 2.49
CA ALA A 113 12.33 8.93 2.50
C ALA A 113 11.37 8.30 3.53
N VAL A 114 11.38 6.97 3.66
CA VAL A 114 10.62 6.21 4.67
C VAL A 114 11.09 6.53 6.09
N ILE A 115 12.41 6.65 6.33
CA ILE A 115 12.97 7.02 7.63
C ILE A 115 12.50 8.42 8.04
N ALA A 116 12.57 9.37 7.11
CA ALA A 116 12.11 10.75 7.27
C ALA A 116 10.58 10.88 7.34
N ARG A 117 9.83 9.78 7.12
CA ARG A 117 8.36 9.71 7.04
C ARG A 117 7.77 10.57 5.91
N ASP A 118 8.58 10.88 4.89
CA ASP A 118 8.15 11.63 3.72
C ASP A 118 7.43 10.72 2.73
N VAL A 119 6.11 10.62 2.92
CA VAL A 119 5.20 9.91 2.02
C VAL A 119 5.27 10.47 0.60
N LYS A 120 5.45 11.78 0.41
CA LYS A 120 5.41 12.41 -0.91
C LYS A 120 6.62 11.99 -1.74
N SER A 121 7.82 12.08 -1.15
CA SER A 121 9.05 11.63 -1.81
C SER A 121 9.05 10.12 -2.03
N SER A 122 8.58 9.33 -1.06
CA SER A 122 8.48 7.87 -1.19
C SER A 122 7.55 7.42 -2.34
N ILE A 123 6.43 8.11 -2.56
CA ILE A 123 5.52 7.85 -3.68
C ILE A 123 6.09 8.36 -5.01
N SER A 124 6.83 9.46 -5.00
CA SER A 124 7.49 9.99 -6.21
C SER A 124 8.57 9.03 -6.73
N ILE A 125 9.33 8.39 -5.83
CA ILE A 125 10.30 7.33 -6.18
C ILE A 125 9.59 6.12 -6.80
N LEU A 126 8.43 5.73 -6.28
CA LEU A 126 7.61 4.66 -6.89
C LEU A 126 7.11 5.05 -8.29
N ASP A 127 6.70 6.31 -8.50
CA ASP A 127 6.29 6.80 -9.82
C ASP A 127 7.44 6.73 -10.83
N GLU A 128 8.66 7.11 -10.45
CA GLU A 128 9.84 6.98 -11.32
C GLU A 128 10.12 5.52 -11.70
N VAL A 129 10.04 4.60 -10.74
CA VAL A 129 10.18 3.14 -10.97
C VAL A 129 9.12 2.60 -11.94
N VAL A 130 7.87 3.08 -11.84
CA VAL A 130 6.79 2.71 -12.76
C VAL A 130 6.99 3.31 -14.15
N ILE A 131 7.46 4.57 -14.25
CA ILE A 131 7.77 5.25 -15.52
C ILE A 131 8.92 4.55 -16.26
N GLN A 132 9.91 4.03 -15.53
CA GLN A 132 10.99 3.19 -16.08
C GLN A 132 10.52 1.80 -16.54
N GLY A 133 9.25 1.44 -16.30
CA GLY A 133 8.66 0.18 -16.73
C GLY A 133 9.03 -1.03 -15.85
N ARG A 134 9.58 -0.80 -14.64
CA ARG A 134 10.00 -1.88 -13.73
C ARG A 134 8.79 -2.67 -13.22
N GLU A 135 8.93 -3.99 -13.13
CA GLU A 135 7.83 -4.87 -12.68
C GLU A 135 7.65 -4.75 -11.15
N LEU A 136 6.42 -4.42 -10.72
CA LEU A 136 6.14 -4.10 -9.32
C LEU A 136 6.26 -5.29 -8.36
N SER A 137 6.02 -6.53 -8.80
CA SER A 137 6.25 -7.71 -7.94
C SER A 137 7.74 -7.90 -7.69
N GLN A 138 8.55 -7.75 -8.74
CA GLN A 138 10.02 -7.80 -8.64
C GLN A 138 10.54 -6.69 -7.72
N PHE A 139 10.08 -5.45 -7.89
CA PHE A 139 10.42 -4.33 -6.98
C PHE A 139 10.15 -4.63 -5.50
N VAL A 140 9.02 -5.26 -5.18
CA VAL A 140 8.70 -5.67 -3.79
C VAL A 140 9.66 -6.75 -3.28
N ILE A 141 10.00 -7.75 -4.11
CA ILE A 141 10.95 -8.80 -3.77
C ILE A 141 12.35 -8.21 -3.51
N ASP A 142 12.81 -7.35 -4.40
CA ASP A 142 14.15 -6.75 -4.35
C ASP A 142 14.30 -5.81 -3.15
N PHE A 143 13.30 -4.97 -2.86
CA PHE A 143 13.32 -4.13 -1.65
C PHE A 143 13.23 -4.96 -0.36
N THR A 144 12.52 -6.10 -0.37
CA THR A 144 12.54 -7.05 0.75
C THR A 144 13.95 -7.64 0.96
N TRP A 145 14.66 -7.95 -0.13
CA TRP A 145 16.03 -8.44 -0.09
C TRP A 145 17.01 -7.36 0.41
N TYR A 146 16.83 -6.11 -0.03
CA TYR A 146 17.56 -4.94 0.46
C TYR A 146 17.42 -4.77 1.99
N LEU A 147 16.18 -4.78 2.50
CA LEU A 147 15.90 -4.70 3.94
C LEU A 147 16.46 -5.91 4.71
N ARG A 148 16.45 -7.11 4.12
CA ARG A 148 17.10 -8.30 4.71
C ARG A 148 18.61 -8.09 4.85
N ASN A 149 19.27 -7.55 3.84
CA ASN A 149 20.71 -7.30 3.90
C ASN A 149 21.04 -6.22 4.95
N LEU A 150 20.21 -5.17 5.04
CA LEU A 150 20.28 -4.16 6.09
C LEU A 150 20.15 -4.79 7.49
N MET A 151 19.22 -5.72 7.69
CA MET A 151 19.08 -6.49 8.93
C MET A 151 20.34 -7.32 9.23
N LEU A 152 20.87 -8.05 8.26
CA LEU A 152 22.07 -8.88 8.44
C LEU A 152 23.27 -8.05 8.92
N ILE A 153 23.50 -6.87 8.31
CA ILE A 153 24.55 -5.94 8.75
C ILE A 153 24.35 -5.48 10.21
N LYS A 154 23.11 -5.37 10.69
CA LYS A 154 22.81 -5.00 12.09
C LYS A 154 22.94 -6.16 13.08
N THR A 155 22.90 -7.41 12.64
CA THR A 155 22.86 -8.60 13.52
C THR A 155 24.14 -9.43 13.51
N SER A 156 24.94 -9.34 12.46
CA SER A 156 26.20 -10.07 12.32
C SER A 156 27.39 -9.24 12.80
N GLU A 157 28.43 -9.90 13.30
CA GLU A 157 29.73 -9.27 13.56
C GLU A 157 30.45 -8.97 12.24
N GLU A 158 31.33 -7.95 12.22
CA GLU A 158 31.79 -7.32 10.97
C GLU A 158 32.52 -8.27 10.00
N ASP A 159 33.13 -9.33 10.52
CA ASP A 159 33.98 -10.28 9.76
C ASP A 159 33.18 -11.34 8.95
N GLU A 160 31.89 -11.58 9.25
CA GLU A 160 31.07 -12.57 8.50
C GLU A 160 30.22 -11.94 7.38
N ILE A 161 30.18 -10.61 7.27
CA ILE A 161 29.22 -9.89 6.43
C ILE A 161 29.60 -9.95 4.93
N GLU A 162 30.89 -9.90 4.60
CA GLU A 162 31.37 -9.75 3.22
C GLU A 162 31.27 -11.03 2.38
N GLU A 163 31.28 -12.23 3.00
CA GLU A 163 31.04 -13.49 2.27
C GLU A 163 29.55 -13.82 2.09
N VAL A 164 28.67 -13.21 2.88
CA VAL A 164 27.22 -13.49 2.89
C VAL A 164 26.43 -12.52 2.01
N LEU A 165 26.94 -11.31 1.79
CA LEU A 165 26.31 -10.28 0.97
C LEU A 165 26.96 -10.20 -0.41
N ASP A 166 26.25 -10.65 -1.44
CA ASP A 166 26.59 -10.43 -2.85
C ASP A 166 26.43 -8.94 -3.24
N MET A 167 27.24 -8.05 -2.67
CA MET A 167 27.14 -6.58 -2.73
C MET A 167 28.52 -5.94 -2.96
N SER A 168 28.59 -4.88 -3.78
CA SER A 168 29.87 -4.20 -4.07
C SER A 168 30.34 -3.39 -2.85
N GLY A 169 31.65 -3.12 -2.74
CA GLY A 169 32.22 -2.42 -1.59
C GLY A 169 31.63 -1.02 -1.32
N GLU A 170 31.25 -0.28 -2.38
CA GLU A 170 30.57 1.01 -2.25
C GLU A 170 29.14 0.85 -1.72
N ASN A 171 28.36 -0.07 -2.31
CA ASN A 171 27.01 -0.38 -1.86
C ASN A 171 26.99 -0.90 -0.42
N LEU A 172 27.96 -1.73 -0.03
CA LEU A 172 28.14 -2.21 1.35
C LEU A 172 28.43 -1.06 2.32
N THR A 173 29.28 -0.10 1.92
CA THR A 173 29.60 1.07 2.75
C THR A 173 28.37 1.96 2.96
N GLN A 174 27.55 2.15 1.93
CA GLN A 174 26.29 2.87 2.02
C GLN A 174 25.29 2.12 2.92
N LEU A 175 25.13 0.80 2.73
CA LEU A 175 24.24 -0.03 3.54
C LEU A 175 24.67 -0.08 5.02
N LYS A 176 25.97 -0.06 5.33
CA LYS A 176 26.51 0.08 6.69
C LYS A 176 26.10 1.41 7.36
N ARG A 177 26.05 2.52 6.62
CA ARG A 177 25.56 3.82 7.15
C ARG A 177 24.06 3.79 7.42
N GLU A 178 23.26 3.27 6.48
CA GLU A 178 21.82 3.16 6.64
C GLU A 178 21.43 2.18 7.77
N ALA A 179 22.20 1.11 7.94
CA ALA A 179 22.05 0.17 9.05
C ALA A 179 22.25 0.84 10.41
N GLN A 180 23.04 1.92 10.50
CA GLN A 180 23.16 2.73 11.72
C GLN A 180 21.98 3.71 11.91
N ALA A 181 21.35 4.17 10.83
CA ALA A 181 20.26 5.15 10.86
C ALA A 181 18.86 4.55 11.16
N VAL A 182 18.70 3.22 11.16
CA VAL A 182 17.41 2.54 11.37
C VAL A 182 17.49 1.51 12.50
N ASP A 183 16.55 1.54 13.43
CA ASP A 183 16.42 0.52 14.49
C ASP A 183 16.11 -0.87 13.93
N THR A 184 16.61 -1.92 14.59
CA THR A 184 16.39 -3.31 14.16
C THR A 184 14.90 -3.68 14.15
N ASP A 185 14.12 -3.16 15.11
CA ASP A 185 12.66 -3.35 15.18
C ASP A 185 11.94 -2.76 13.96
N ARG A 186 12.38 -1.58 13.50
CA ARG A 186 11.83 -0.91 12.31
C ARG A 186 12.15 -1.72 11.05
N VAL A 187 13.38 -2.20 10.90
CA VAL A 187 13.76 -3.07 9.76
C VAL A 187 12.95 -4.37 9.77
N MET A 188 12.80 -5.03 10.93
CA MET A 188 11.93 -6.21 11.09
C MET A 188 10.48 -5.94 10.67
N ARG A 189 9.92 -4.79 11.09
CA ARG A 189 8.57 -4.36 10.72
C ARG A 189 8.44 -4.10 9.23
N TYR A 190 9.41 -3.41 8.61
CA TYR A 190 9.41 -3.14 7.17
C TYR A 190 9.45 -4.44 6.34
N ILE A 191 10.29 -5.41 6.74
CA ILE A 191 10.35 -6.75 6.11
C ILE A 191 9.01 -7.48 6.25
N ARG A 192 8.34 -7.43 7.42
CA ARG A 192 7.03 -8.05 7.62
C ARG A 192 5.98 -7.51 6.65
N ILE A 193 5.90 -6.18 6.51
CA ILE A 193 4.94 -5.50 5.63
C ILE A 193 5.17 -5.88 4.16
N PHE A 194 6.42 -5.85 3.69
CA PHE A 194 6.75 -6.17 2.29
C PHE A 194 6.68 -7.66 1.98
N SER A 195 7.00 -8.53 2.95
CA SER A 195 6.79 -9.98 2.82
C SER A 195 5.31 -10.33 2.67
N GLU A 196 4.42 -9.72 3.47
CA GLU A 196 2.96 -9.89 3.30
C GLU A 196 2.48 -9.40 1.92
N LEU A 197 2.95 -8.21 1.49
CA LEU A 197 2.67 -7.67 0.17
C LEU A 197 3.14 -8.60 -0.96
N SER A 198 4.30 -9.24 -0.84
CA SER A 198 4.86 -10.14 -1.87
C SER A 198 3.93 -11.32 -2.18
N GLY A 199 3.22 -11.83 -1.17
CA GLY A 199 2.20 -12.88 -1.34
C GLY A 199 0.92 -12.38 -2.02
N GLN A 200 0.53 -11.13 -1.74
CA GLN A 200 -0.70 -10.52 -2.27
C GLN A 200 -0.54 -10.01 -3.71
N ILE A 201 0.59 -9.37 -4.02
CA ILE A 201 0.82 -8.64 -5.28
C ILE A 201 0.82 -9.55 -6.52
N ARG A 202 1.22 -10.82 -6.37
CA ARG A 202 1.32 -11.79 -7.48
C ARG A 202 -0.01 -12.00 -8.20
N ASN A 203 -1.13 -11.96 -7.47
CA ASN A 203 -2.48 -12.22 -7.99
C ASN A 203 -3.35 -10.94 -8.06
N ALA A 204 -2.79 -9.77 -7.76
CA ALA A 204 -3.55 -8.54 -7.61
C ALA A 204 -3.82 -7.84 -8.97
N THR A 205 -5.08 -7.48 -9.21
CA THR A 205 -5.49 -6.67 -10.37
C THR A 205 -4.92 -5.25 -10.32
N GLN A 206 -4.74 -4.68 -9.13
CA GLN A 206 -4.27 -3.32 -8.90
C GLN A 206 -2.95 -3.31 -8.11
N LYS A 207 -1.89 -3.89 -8.68
CA LYS A 207 -0.57 -4.01 -8.05
C LYS A 207 -0.05 -2.69 -7.47
N ARG A 208 -0.13 -1.61 -8.27
CA ARG A 208 0.34 -0.26 -7.92
C ARG A 208 -0.25 0.24 -6.59
N VAL A 209 -1.57 0.18 -6.45
CA VAL A 209 -2.28 0.64 -5.23
C VAL A 209 -1.84 -0.13 -3.99
N LEU A 210 -1.56 -1.44 -4.11
CA LEU A 210 -1.06 -2.23 -2.96
C LEU A 210 0.36 -1.81 -2.55
N VAL A 211 1.24 -1.50 -3.50
CA VAL A 211 2.60 -0.99 -3.21
C VAL A 211 2.54 0.40 -2.58
N GLU A 212 1.71 1.31 -3.12
CA GLU A 212 1.48 2.64 -2.55
C GLU A 212 1.00 2.56 -1.08
N ILE A 213 0.01 1.71 -0.79
CA ILE A 213 -0.49 1.49 0.57
C ILE A 213 0.62 0.94 1.49
N ALA A 214 1.43 -0.01 1.02
CA ALA A 214 2.52 -0.56 1.82
C ALA A 214 3.60 0.49 2.14
N ILE A 215 4.02 1.30 1.18
CA ILE A 215 4.96 2.41 1.39
C ILE A 215 4.41 3.42 2.41
N ILE A 216 3.11 3.74 2.33
CA ILE A 216 2.44 4.60 3.31
C ILE A 216 2.48 3.98 4.72
N LYS A 217 2.26 2.66 4.86
CA LYS A 217 2.40 1.94 6.14
C LYS A 217 3.83 2.03 6.71
N LEU A 218 4.87 1.94 5.87
CA LEU A 218 6.26 2.11 6.33
C LEU A 218 6.46 3.50 6.98
N CYS A 219 5.95 4.55 6.31
CA CYS A 219 6.06 5.94 6.75
C CYS A 219 5.19 6.26 7.99
N ARG A 220 4.07 5.55 8.17
CA ARG A 220 3.05 5.83 9.20
C ARG A 220 2.81 4.63 10.12
N PRO A 221 3.63 4.45 11.19
CA PRO A 221 3.46 3.36 12.16
C PRO A 221 2.05 3.25 12.75
N GLY A 222 1.38 4.37 12.99
CA GLY A 222 0.02 4.40 13.56
C GLY A 222 -1.09 3.77 12.70
N MET A 223 -0.79 3.30 11.48
CA MET A 223 -1.75 2.57 10.63
C MET A 223 -1.72 1.05 10.83
N GLU A 224 -0.85 0.54 11.71
CA GLU A 224 -0.83 -0.87 12.13
C GLU A 224 -1.25 -1.03 13.59
N THR A 225 -1.91 -2.15 13.89
CA THR A 225 -2.36 -2.55 15.24
C THR A 225 -1.44 -3.61 15.86
N ASP A 226 -0.17 -3.66 15.46
CA ASP A 226 0.84 -4.63 15.93
C ASP A 226 1.72 -4.00 17.03
N THR A 227 2.28 -4.82 17.92
CA THR A 227 3.08 -4.38 19.07
C THR A 227 4.31 -3.56 18.66
N GLY A 228 4.93 -3.88 17.52
CA GLY A 228 6.04 -3.10 16.96
C GLY A 228 5.63 -1.67 16.58
N SER A 229 4.38 -1.46 16.13
CA SER A 229 3.88 -0.12 15.78
C SER A 229 3.68 0.76 17.02
N LEU A 230 3.40 0.16 18.18
CA LEU A 230 3.31 0.86 19.47
C LEU A 230 4.68 1.34 19.94
N LEU A 231 5.73 0.53 19.78
CA LEU A 231 7.12 0.94 20.07
C LEU A 231 7.55 2.10 19.17
N ASP A 232 7.29 2.02 17.86
CA ASP A 232 7.55 3.12 16.91
C ASP A 232 6.80 4.42 17.27
N ARG A 233 5.59 4.31 17.83
CA ARG A 233 4.79 5.45 18.31
C ARG A 233 5.35 6.04 19.59
N ILE A 234 5.84 5.22 20.52
CA ILE A 234 6.49 5.67 21.76
C ILE A 234 7.79 6.40 21.40
N ARG A 235 8.67 5.80 20.58
CA ARG A 235 9.90 6.46 20.09
C ARG A 235 9.63 7.77 19.35
N ALA A 236 8.55 7.83 18.55
CA ALA A 236 8.13 9.08 17.89
C ALA A 236 7.66 10.19 18.85
N ILE A 237 7.17 9.82 20.04
CA ILE A 237 6.81 10.76 21.11
C ILE A 237 8.07 11.15 21.88
N GLU A 238 8.95 10.20 22.18
CA GLU A 238 10.25 10.44 22.85
C GLU A 238 11.14 11.38 22.02
N GLU A 239 11.30 11.16 20.72
CA GLU A 239 12.04 12.08 19.83
C GLU A 239 11.44 13.50 19.83
N LYS A 240 10.11 13.63 19.89
CA LYS A 240 9.45 14.94 19.98
C LYS A 240 9.63 15.60 21.34
N LEU A 241 9.73 14.77 22.40
CA LEU A 241 10.05 15.18 23.76
C LEU A 241 11.48 15.73 23.84
N GLU A 242 12.44 15.02 23.25
CA GLU A 242 13.86 15.43 23.20
C GLU A 242 14.11 16.64 22.31
N LYS A 243 13.45 16.72 21.15
CA LYS A 243 13.54 17.87 20.23
C LYS A 243 12.83 19.12 20.76
N GLY A 244 12.13 19.02 21.90
CA GLY A 244 11.38 20.13 22.50
C GLY A 244 10.20 20.59 21.65
N ASP A 245 9.75 19.78 20.69
CA ASP A 245 8.81 20.16 19.62
C ASP A 245 7.35 20.07 20.09
N PHE A 246 7.12 20.48 21.34
CA PHE A 246 5.79 20.79 21.84
C PHE A 246 5.44 22.22 21.43
N ALA A 247 4.80 22.32 20.27
CA ALA A 247 3.81 23.36 20.08
C ALA A 247 2.70 23.19 21.14
N LEU A 248 2.92 23.77 22.32
CA LEU A 248 1.85 24.17 23.22
C LEU A 248 0.92 25.04 22.39
N ASN A 249 -0.23 24.48 22.01
CA ASN A 249 -1.23 25.21 21.23
C ASN A 249 -2.01 26.14 22.17
N GLU A 250 -1.28 27.05 22.83
CA GLU A 250 -1.84 28.16 23.59
C GLU A 250 -2.19 29.28 22.62
N GLY A 251 -3.49 29.46 22.39
CA GLY A 251 -4.13 30.74 22.15
C GLY A 251 -3.46 31.72 21.19
N SER A 252 -3.40 31.38 19.90
CA SER A 252 -3.33 32.40 18.83
C SER A 252 -4.28 32.02 17.69
N GLY A 253 -5.19 32.87 17.21
CA GLY A 253 -5.36 34.30 17.48
C GLY A 253 -5.36 35.16 16.21
N VAL A 254 -5.90 34.64 15.10
CA VAL A 254 -6.00 35.29 13.78
C VAL A 254 -7.20 34.67 13.05
N ALA A 255 -8.08 35.36 12.32
CA ALA A 255 -8.52 36.76 12.39
C ALA A 255 -9.98 36.82 11.87
N VAL A 256 -10.66 37.94 12.07
CA VAL A 256 -11.98 38.19 11.47
C VAL A 256 -11.80 38.72 10.06
N GLU A 257 -12.33 38.01 9.06
CA GLU A 257 -12.59 38.56 7.72
C GLU A 257 -14.09 38.57 7.39
N LYS A 258 -14.50 39.64 6.72
CA LYS A 258 -15.83 39.95 6.16
C LYS A 258 -15.63 41.08 5.12
N PRO A 259 -16.53 41.25 4.14
CA PRO A 259 -17.54 40.34 3.59
C PRO A 259 -17.57 40.33 2.03
N GLU A 260 -18.66 39.77 1.45
CA GLU A 260 -19.09 39.86 0.03
C GLU A 260 -18.36 38.92 -0.97
N GLU A 261 -19.02 38.33 -1.98
CA GLU A 261 -20.28 38.73 -2.68
C GLU A 261 -21.44 37.70 -2.67
N ASP A 262 -22.63 38.18 -3.08
CA ASP A 262 -23.93 37.51 -3.17
C ASP A 262 -24.00 36.33 -4.17
N ILE A 263 -24.67 35.23 -3.76
CA ILE A 263 -25.66 34.53 -4.61
C ILE A 263 -26.87 34.10 -3.74
N LYS A 264 -28.04 34.71 -3.98
CA LYS A 264 -29.39 34.24 -3.56
C LYS A 264 -30.05 33.46 -4.71
N PRO A 265 -31.14 32.68 -4.52
CA PRO A 265 -32.06 32.54 -3.37
C PRO A 265 -32.06 31.08 -2.81
N VAL A 266 -32.94 30.59 -1.92
CA VAL A 266 -34.25 31.04 -1.36
C VAL A 266 -34.31 30.70 0.14
N GLU A 267 -35.17 31.37 0.91
CA GLU A 267 -35.52 30.96 2.29
C GLU A 267 -36.73 30.01 2.32
N LEU A 268 -36.59 28.90 3.05
CA LEU A 268 -37.71 28.14 3.63
C LEU A 268 -37.64 28.28 5.16
N THR A 269 -38.80 28.45 5.80
CA THR A 269 -38.89 28.72 7.24
C THR A 269 -38.43 27.53 8.09
N ARG A 270 -37.54 27.81 9.05
CA ARG A 270 -36.95 26.81 9.97
C ARG A 270 -38.01 26.02 10.74
N ALA A 271 -37.80 24.70 10.84
CA ALA A 271 -38.59 23.82 11.70
C ALA A 271 -38.38 24.14 13.19
N LEU A 272 -39.42 23.93 14.01
CA LEU A 272 -39.37 24.12 15.47
C LEU A 272 -39.24 22.77 16.19
N SER A 273 -38.84 22.77 17.47
CA SER A 273 -38.65 21.59 18.32
C SER A 273 -39.81 20.56 18.36
N SER A 274 -41.03 20.93 17.98
CA SER A 274 -42.16 20.01 17.78
C SER A 274 -42.02 19.14 16.52
N ASP A 275 -41.53 19.72 15.43
CA ASP A 275 -41.39 19.05 14.13
C ASP A 275 -40.30 17.95 14.17
N ILE A 276 -39.23 18.19 14.93
CA ILE A 276 -38.12 17.23 15.09
C ILE A 276 -38.59 15.95 15.81
N LYS A 277 -39.55 16.06 16.75
CA LYS A 277 -40.17 14.89 17.39
C LYS A 277 -41.02 14.08 16.41
N GLU A 278 -41.71 14.74 15.48
CA GLU A 278 -42.45 14.06 14.41
C GLU A 278 -41.50 13.34 13.43
N LEU A 279 -40.37 13.96 13.10
CA LEU A 279 -39.31 13.36 12.28
C LEU A 279 -38.71 12.11 12.94
N VAL A 280 -38.44 12.14 14.26
CA VAL A 280 -37.97 10.97 15.02
C VAL A 280 -39.02 9.84 14.98
N GLY A 281 -40.31 10.16 15.11
CA GLY A 281 -41.40 9.20 14.95
C GLY A 281 -41.50 8.58 13.54
N LYS A 282 -41.13 9.34 12.50
CA LYS A 282 -41.11 8.90 11.10
C LYS A 282 -39.74 8.42 10.61
N TRP A 283 -38.74 8.27 11.48
CA TRP A 283 -37.35 8.00 11.11
C TRP A 283 -37.16 6.72 10.27
N GLY A 284 -37.99 5.70 10.48
CA GLY A 284 -37.99 4.49 9.64
C GLY A 284 -38.29 4.76 8.16
N GLN A 285 -39.05 5.81 7.84
CA GLN A 285 -39.33 6.23 6.46
C GLN A 285 -38.17 7.03 5.84
N VAL A 286 -37.42 7.78 6.64
CA VAL A 286 -36.17 8.44 6.21
C VAL A 286 -35.12 7.36 5.87
N ILE A 287 -34.91 6.40 6.78
CA ILE A 287 -34.01 5.26 6.56
C ILE A 287 -34.36 4.50 5.27
N ALA A 288 -35.65 4.26 5.00
CA ALA A 288 -36.09 3.50 3.83
C ALA A 288 -35.91 4.21 2.48
N ARG A 289 -35.65 5.52 2.48
CA ARG A 289 -35.41 6.33 1.27
C ARG A 289 -33.92 6.52 0.93
N VAL A 290 -33.03 6.33 1.90
CA VAL A 290 -31.58 6.41 1.68
C VAL A 290 -31.08 5.12 1.02
N SER A 291 -30.20 5.24 0.04
CA SER A 291 -29.61 4.11 -0.69
C SER A 291 -28.76 3.20 0.20
N ASN A 292 -28.56 1.96 -0.23
CA ASN A 292 -27.57 1.07 0.37
C ASN A 292 -26.16 1.47 -0.12
N PRO A 293 -25.14 1.56 0.76
CA PRO A 293 -25.11 1.09 2.15
C PRO A 293 -25.58 2.07 3.24
N GLY A 294 -25.88 3.34 2.93
CA GLY A 294 -26.27 4.38 3.92
C GLY A 294 -27.44 3.97 4.82
N MET A 295 -28.46 3.33 4.26
CA MET A 295 -29.60 2.73 5.00
C MET A 295 -29.18 1.87 6.19
N ASN A 296 -28.19 0.98 6.00
CA ASN A 296 -27.73 0.05 7.03
C ASN A 296 -26.88 0.72 8.11
N MET A 297 -26.24 1.86 7.79
CA MET A 297 -25.48 2.65 8.75
C MET A 297 -26.41 3.52 9.62
N LEU A 298 -27.41 4.17 9.00
CA LEU A 298 -28.40 4.98 9.72
C LEU A 298 -29.24 4.17 10.71
N ARG A 299 -29.55 2.89 10.41
CA ARG A 299 -30.17 1.95 11.37
C ARG A 299 -29.36 1.71 12.64
N LYS A 300 -28.05 1.93 12.62
CA LYS A 300 -27.13 1.73 13.76
C LYS A 300 -26.80 3.03 14.50
N CYS A 301 -27.27 4.18 14.00
CA CYS A 301 -27.06 5.49 14.60
C CYS A 301 -28.11 5.77 15.69
N LYS A 302 -27.79 6.70 16.60
CA LYS A 302 -28.73 7.25 17.58
C LYS A 302 -29.09 8.70 17.26
N LEU A 303 -30.30 9.08 17.61
CA LEU A 303 -30.81 10.43 17.43
C LEU A 303 -30.87 11.18 18.76
N THR A 304 -30.44 12.43 18.70
CA THR A 304 -30.43 13.41 19.80
C THR A 304 -30.84 14.77 19.23
N VAL A 305 -31.29 15.68 20.08
CA VAL A 305 -31.43 17.10 19.73
C VAL A 305 -30.42 17.90 20.56
N THR A 306 -29.75 18.86 19.92
CA THR A 306 -28.87 19.82 20.60
C THR A 306 -29.65 21.07 21.04
N ASP A 307 -29.11 21.82 21.99
CA ASP A 307 -29.77 23.02 22.55
C ASP A 307 -30.04 24.14 21.52
N ASP A 308 -29.41 24.05 20.33
CA ASP A 308 -29.61 24.94 19.17
C ASP A 308 -30.71 24.46 18.19
N ASP A 309 -31.64 23.60 18.64
CA ASP A 309 -32.74 23.03 17.83
C ASP A 309 -32.26 22.25 16.56
N ARG A 310 -31.11 21.57 16.64
CA ARG A 310 -30.58 20.71 15.55
C ARG A 310 -30.66 19.23 15.88
N LEU A 311 -30.92 18.41 14.86
CA LEU A 311 -30.90 16.95 15.00
C LEU A 311 -29.45 16.42 14.95
N LEU A 312 -29.00 15.73 15.98
CA LEU A 312 -27.71 15.06 16.02
C LEU A 312 -27.86 13.57 15.72
N ILE A 313 -27.19 13.11 14.66
CA ILE A 313 -27.06 11.69 14.30
C ILE A 313 -25.72 11.20 14.85
N ALA A 314 -25.77 10.47 15.97
CA ALA A 314 -24.59 9.92 16.62
C ALA A 314 -24.29 8.51 16.12
N THR A 315 -23.06 8.29 15.65
CA THR A 315 -22.52 6.97 15.30
C THR A 315 -21.42 6.55 16.27
N PHE A 316 -21.33 5.25 16.55
CA PHE A 316 -20.30 4.62 17.39
C PHE A 316 -19.21 3.92 16.57
N ASP A 317 -19.15 4.21 15.27
CA ASP A 317 -18.30 3.57 14.28
C ASP A 317 -17.74 4.66 13.36
N SER A 318 -16.42 4.74 13.25
CA SER A 318 -15.71 5.73 12.44
C SER A 318 -15.87 5.51 10.94
N MET A 319 -16.02 4.25 10.49
CA MET A 319 -16.29 3.95 9.09
C MET A 319 -17.70 4.40 8.69
N HIS A 320 -18.67 4.31 9.60
CA HIS A 320 -19.99 4.92 9.39
C HIS A 320 -19.92 6.45 9.42
N LEU A 321 -19.10 7.04 10.29
CA LEU A 321 -18.91 8.49 10.35
C LEU A 321 -18.38 9.03 9.02
N ASP A 322 -17.29 8.48 8.52
CA ASP A 322 -16.61 8.90 7.29
C ASP A 322 -17.44 8.62 6.02
N TYR A 323 -18.40 7.70 6.09
CA TYR A 323 -19.34 7.45 4.99
C TYR A 323 -20.53 8.41 5.03
N LEU A 324 -21.17 8.57 6.18
CA LEU A 324 -22.34 9.44 6.35
C LEU A 324 -21.97 10.93 6.27
N ASN A 325 -20.73 11.32 6.60
CA ASN A 325 -20.28 12.71 6.47
C ASN A 325 -19.89 13.15 5.05
N ARG A 326 -19.99 12.29 4.03
CA ARG A 326 -19.73 12.68 2.63
C ARG A 326 -20.85 13.57 2.10
N ASP A 327 -20.50 14.62 1.37
CA ASP A 327 -21.47 15.63 0.91
C ASP A 327 -22.62 15.02 0.11
N ASN A 328 -22.34 14.05 -0.78
CA ASN A 328 -23.37 13.36 -1.55
C ASN A 328 -24.35 12.53 -0.67
N VAL A 329 -23.87 11.95 0.42
CA VAL A 329 -24.70 11.18 1.37
C VAL A 329 -25.45 12.14 2.31
N LYS A 330 -24.85 13.30 2.64
CA LYS A 330 -25.54 14.37 3.36
C LYS A 330 -26.68 14.97 2.55
N GLU A 331 -26.48 15.26 1.28
CA GLU A 331 -27.52 15.75 0.38
C GLU A 331 -28.66 14.73 0.24
N GLU A 332 -28.35 13.44 0.12
CA GLU A 332 -29.33 12.35 0.07
C GLU A 332 -30.14 12.25 1.38
N ILE A 333 -29.48 12.34 2.54
CA ILE A 333 -30.14 12.34 3.86
C ILE A 333 -31.00 13.60 4.05
N ALA A 334 -30.50 14.78 3.65
CA ALA A 334 -31.22 16.04 3.72
C ALA A 334 -32.50 15.98 2.87
N ALA A 335 -32.39 15.56 1.61
CA ALA A 335 -33.52 15.38 0.72
C ALA A 335 -34.54 14.38 1.28
N ALA A 336 -34.09 13.25 1.86
CA ALA A 336 -34.97 12.27 2.48
C ALA A 336 -35.70 12.81 3.73
N MET A 337 -35.07 13.69 4.52
CA MET A 337 -35.73 14.39 5.64
C MET A 337 -36.74 15.44 5.14
N GLU A 338 -36.37 16.23 4.14
CA GLU A 338 -37.22 17.27 3.55
C GLU A 338 -38.45 16.67 2.85
N GLU A 339 -38.33 15.52 2.18
CA GLU A 339 -39.46 14.81 1.57
C GLU A 339 -40.41 14.21 2.63
N VAL A 340 -39.90 13.79 3.80
CA VAL A 340 -40.71 13.22 4.90
C VAL A 340 -41.42 14.29 5.73
N LEU A 341 -40.80 15.46 5.91
CA LEU A 341 -41.28 16.51 6.83
C LEU A 341 -41.88 17.73 6.11
N GLY A 342 -41.59 17.93 4.82
CA GLY A 342 -41.98 19.11 4.05
C GLY A 342 -41.30 20.41 4.51
N LYS A 343 -40.22 20.31 5.29
CA LYS A 343 -39.49 21.42 5.93
C LYS A 343 -38.00 21.11 5.96
N SER A 344 -37.16 22.13 5.81
CA SER A 344 -35.70 21.98 5.93
C SER A 344 -35.29 21.78 7.40
N VAL A 345 -34.43 20.79 7.64
CA VAL A 345 -33.98 20.36 8.97
C VAL A 345 -32.47 20.52 9.06
N LEU A 346 -32.01 21.33 10.00
CA LEU A 346 -30.59 21.39 10.34
C LEU A 346 -30.23 20.15 11.16
N TYR A 347 -29.34 19.32 10.62
CA TYR A 347 -28.82 18.15 11.31
C TYR A 347 -27.29 18.09 11.21
N ASP A 348 -26.66 17.33 12.11
CA ASP A 348 -25.22 17.11 12.13
C ASP A 348 -24.92 15.63 12.44
N ILE A 349 -23.77 15.11 11.99
CA ILE A 349 -23.37 13.70 12.13
C ILE A 349 -22.05 13.62 12.87
N THR A 350 -22.06 13.04 14.06
CA THR A 350 -20.90 13.03 14.98
C THR A 350 -20.56 11.62 15.46
N GLY A 351 -19.27 11.33 15.54
CA GLY A 351 -18.74 10.09 16.14
C GLY A 351 -18.69 10.20 17.65
N VAL A 352 -19.04 9.12 18.36
CA VAL A 352 -19.00 9.07 19.82
C VAL A 352 -18.31 7.80 20.29
N ASP A 353 -17.22 7.95 21.05
CA ASP A 353 -16.35 6.83 21.45
C ASP A 353 -17.00 5.83 22.42
N SER A 354 -18.06 6.22 23.13
CA SER A 354 -18.76 5.34 24.06
C SER A 354 -20.25 5.62 24.24
N LYS A 355 -21.07 4.56 24.19
CA LYS A 355 -22.50 4.58 24.53
C LYS A 355 -22.76 5.06 25.97
N THR A 356 -21.79 4.91 26.87
CA THR A 356 -21.89 5.33 28.27
C THR A 356 -21.67 6.83 28.44
N GLU A 357 -20.87 7.44 27.56
CA GLU A 357 -20.62 8.87 27.54
C GLU A 357 -21.76 9.63 26.85
N PHE A 358 -22.29 9.06 25.75
CA PHE A 358 -23.47 9.57 25.06
C PHE A 358 -24.66 9.79 26.02
N LYS A 359 -25.00 8.78 26.84
CA LYS A 359 -26.09 8.85 27.83
C LYS A 359 -25.87 9.85 28.97
N LYS A 360 -24.63 10.30 29.21
CA LYS A 360 -24.32 11.32 30.23
C LYS A 360 -24.38 12.75 29.68
N LYS A 361 -24.22 12.92 28.36
CA LYS A 361 -24.01 14.22 27.72
C LYS A 361 -25.20 14.68 26.88
N TYR A 362 -26.06 13.75 26.44
CA TYR A 362 -27.21 14.05 25.58
C TYR A 362 -28.48 13.26 25.96
N PRO A 363 -29.68 13.86 25.86
CA PRO A 363 -30.93 13.16 26.05
C PRO A 363 -31.22 12.22 24.86
N ASP A 364 -31.13 10.91 25.13
CA ASP A 364 -31.29 9.85 24.12
C ASP A 364 -32.76 9.70 23.69
N LEU A 365 -33.13 10.23 22.53
CA LEU A 365 -34.52 10.22 22.03
C LEU A 365 -34.94 8.89 21.40
N SER A 366 -34.01 7.93 21.24
CA SER A 366 -34.31 6.60 20.69
C SER A 366 -35.16 5.70 21.60
N VAL A 367 -35.45 6.15 22.83
CA VAL A 367 -36.20 5.38 23.84
C VAL A 367 -37.73 5.41 23.61
N ILE A 368 -38.24 6.26 22.70
CA ILE A 368 -39.70 6.45 22.52
C ILE A 368 -40.39 5.27 21.79
N ASN A 369 -39.66 4.46 21.01
CA ASN A 369 -40.21 3.29 20.31
C ASN A 369 -39.43 1.99 20.62
N MET A 370 -39.46 1.54 21.89
CA MET A 370 -39.21 0.12 22.21
C MET A 370 -40.54 -0.64 22.29
N GLU A 371 -41.08 -1.00 21.12
CA GLU A 371 -41.99 -2.13 20.95
C GLU A 371 -41.92 -2.57 19.49
N ILE A 372 -41.00 -3.50 19.21
CA ILE A 372 -41.08 -4.37 18.04
C ILE A 372 -41.19 -5.76 18.62
N GLU A 373 -42.38 -6.34 18.51
CA GLU A 373 -42.61 -7.74 18.85
C GLU A 373 -41.68 -8.63 18.03
N THR A 374 -40.95 -9.49 18.72
CA THR A 374 -40.29 -10.65 18.10
C THR A 374 -41.37 -11.67 17.78
N ASP A 375 -41.66 -11.87 16.50
CA ASP A 375 -42.45 -13.01 16.05
C ASP A 375 -41.49 -14.04 15.40
N ASP A 376 -41.25 -15.13 16.13
CA ASP A 376 -40.57 -16.32 15.63
C ASP A 376 -41.60 -17.21 14.91
N MET A 377 -41.55 -17.28 13.57
CA MET A 377 -41.87 -18.50 12.78
C MET A 377 -41.43 -18.37 11.31
#